data_AF-A0A1X0R7B0-F1
#
_entry.id   AF-A0A1X0R7B0-F1
#
_cell.length_a   1.000
_cell.length_b   1.000
_cell.length_c   1.000
_cell.angle_alpha   90.00
_cell.angle_beta   90.00
_cell.angle_gamma   90.00
#
_symmetry.space_group_name_H-M   'P 1'
#
loop_
_entity.id
_entity.type
_entity.pdbx_description
1 polymer ?
#
loop_
_entity_poly.entity_id
_entity_poly.type
_entity_poly.pdbx_seq_one_letter_code
_entity_poly.pdbx_strand_id
1 'polypeptide(L)'
;MHQFPSNVAGMIVVFFLLICAHTILPTYTDKFVQLIDPYSSFALRSMNIMFVPAVVEMVQNSPTPGPEVGRMICVFMVGYFIGFIITTLLVRASRFLIFYLFNLGKEASMSNPLSGEKAEMHTNRILKEETVAIDIPEAIRQEANELVIVPSNDMRNISGDAISSNTVTDRSSYLDNHVHHHGCCCSNSSAQTYIAPSKHRHGPLHSFAVWCMKESNFDDLSFFLIFCFCAFIFLPLPENNPAMPFFRLFLYLSMTVLLYSASCRLPPKLRIIFHPIIVTSAAVMAGIAYFERVKGFDIIHGVGLYKSGITFISLVEKTHVGWPGAGDILATTMDVSIISLAFNVYKNRPSLVCQWIVVIISIAPVAFLVMFITPMFAHAIGCTPDDSLVWSSRSVTTAIGIVIGRVLGANQSVVTCIIVFTGIMGPIFGPILFKITRVKEDDYMTIGITMGSHSHGVGTAYLISKNPKASGMSSIAFAIFGTLGVVVASIPALSDTIKRLSGF
;
A
#
# COMPACT_ATOMS: atom_id res chain seq x y z
N MET A 1 -18.13 -17.36 -20.49
CA MET A 1 -18.70 -16.68 -19.30
C MET A 1 -17.60 -15.86 -18.66
N HIS A 2 -17.70 -14.53 -18.66
CA HIS A 2 -16.73 -13.67 -17.99
C HIS A 2 -16.92 -13.82 -16.47
N GLN A 3 -15.97 -14.45 -15.79
CA GLN A 3 -15.98 -14.59 -14.35
C GLN A 3 -15.48 -13.28 -13.74
N PHE A 4 -16.34 -12.60 -12.98
CA PHE A 4 -15.91 -11.48 -12.14
C PHE A 4 -14.82 -11.99 -11.17
N PRO A 5 -13.73 -11.24 -10.94
CA PRO A 5 -12.68 -11.66 -10.00
C PRO A 5 -13.22 -11.90 -8.60
N SER A 6 -13.12 -13.13 -8.13
CA SER A 6 -13.58 -13.56 -6.81
C SER A 6 -12.81 -12.88 -5.67
N ASN A 7 -11.52 -12.57 -5.85
CA ASN A 7 -10.69 -11.93 -4.82
C ASN A 7 -11.08 -10.45 -4.56
N VAL A 8 -11.32 -9.66 -5.60
CA VAL A 8 -11.79 -8.27 -5.48
C VAL A 8 -13.23 -8.23 -4.96
N ALA A 9 -14.09 -9.14 -5.43
CA ALA A 9 -15.42 -9.32 -4.84
C ALA A 9 -15.32 -9.57 -3.33
N GLY A 10 -14.42 -10.47 -2.92
CA GLY A 10 -14.16 -10.78 -1.52
C GLY A 10 -13.78 -9.55 -0.70
N MET A 11 -12.86 -8.71 -1.18
CA MET A 11 -12.49 -7.46 -0.52
C MET A 11 -13.70 -6.52 -0.33
N ILE A 12 -14.49 -6.32 -1.39
CA ILE A 12 -15.67 -5.43 -1.36
C ILE A 12 -16.73 -5.97 -0.39
N VAL A 13 -17.03 -7.27 -0.46
CA VAL A 13 -17.99 -7.94 0.41
C VAL A 13 -17.55 -7.83 1.88
N VAL A 14 -16.29 -8.14 2.19
CA VAL A 14 -15.76 -8.00 3.56
C VAL A 14 -15.87 -6.56 4.06
N PHE A 15 -15.54 -5.58 3.22
CA PHE A 15 -15.69 -4.17 3.58
C PHE A 15 -17.15 -3.81 3.91
N PHE A 16 -18.12 -4.16 3.06
CA PHE A 16 -19.53 -3.88 3.32
C PHE A 16 -20.05 -4.62 4.55
N LEU A 17 -19.65 -5.89 4.74
CA LEU A 17 -19.99 -6.64 5.94
C LEU A 17 -19.46 -5.97 7.21
N LEU A 18 -18.23 -5.44 7.19
CA LEU A 18 -17.67 -4.68 8.31
C LEU A 18 -18.44 -3.38 8.57
N ILE A 19 -18.88 -2.67 7.53
CA ILE A 19 -19.71 -1.47 7.68
C ILE A 19 -21.09 -1.83 8.27
N CYS A 20 -21.76 -2.86 7.75
CA CYS A 20 -23.03 -3.34 8.29
C CYS A 20 -22.88 -3.81 9.74
N ALA A 21 -21.85 -4.60 10.05
CA ALA A 21 -21.58 -5.04 11.41
C ALA A 21 -21.33 -3.85 12.35
N HIS A 22 -20.61 -2.82 11.91
CA HIS A 22 -20.37 -1.61 12.71
C HIS A 22 -21.65 -0.82 12.98
N THR A 23 -22.62 -0.82 12.05
CA THR A 23 -23.92 -0.16 12.29
C THR A 23 -24.76 -0.87 13.37
N ILE A 24 -24.57 -2.18 13.55
CA ILE A 24 -25.32 -2.98 14.54
C ILE A 24 -24.56 -3.04 15.88
N LEU A 25 -23.25 -3.30 15.84
CA LEU A 25 -22.41 -3.58 17.01
C LEU A 25 -21.02 -2.89 16.90
N PRO A 26 -20.94 -1.55 17.00
CA PRO A 26 -19.72 -0.81 16.70
C PRO A 26 -18.52 -1.25 17.56
N THR A 27 -18.74 -1.40 18.87
CA THR A 27 -17.68 -1.79 19.83
C THR A 27 -17.13 -3.19 19.57
N TYR A 28 -17.97 -4.14 19.14
CA TYR A 28 -17.53 -5.51 18.85
C TYR A 28 -16.80 -5.58 17.51
N THR A 29 -17.30 -4.87 16.49
CA THR A 29 -16.62 -4.78 15.20
C THR A 29 -15.24 -4.16 15.34
N ASP A 30 -15.10 -3.07 16.09
CA ASP A 30 -13.81 -2.43 16.30
C ASP A 30 -12.82 -3.34 17.05
N LYS A 31 -13.28 -4.08 18.07
CA LYS A 31 -12.45 -5.10 18.75
C LYS A 31 -12.03 -6.24 17.82
N PHE A 32 -12.95 -6.71 16.98
CA PHE A 32 -12.66 -7.76 16.00
C PHE A 32 -11.63 -7.28 14.96
N VAL A 33 -11.77 -6.06 14.45
CA VAL A 33 -10.80 -5.47 13.52
C VAL A 33 -9.45 -5.29 14.20
N GLN A 34 -9.39 -4.84 15.46
CA GLN A 34 -8.15 -4.75 16.23
C GLN A 34 -7.46 -6.10 16.44
N LEU A 35 -8.23 -7.18 16.61
CA LEU A 35 -7.69 -8.54 16.71
C LEU A 35 -7.02 -9.00 15.41
N ILE A 36 -7.59 -8.62 14.26
CA ILE A 36 -7.10 -8.99 12.92
C ILE A 36 -5.99 -8.04 12.41
N ASP A 37 -5.95 -6.80 12.91
CA ASP A 37 -5.02 -5.75 12.50
C ASP A 37 -3.55 -6.19 12.39
N PRO A 38 -2.93 -6.93 13.35
CA PRO A 38 -1.54 -7.36 13.20
C PRO A 38 -1.31 -8.27 12.00
N TYR A 39 -2.24 -9.20 11.72
CA TYR A 39 -2.13 -10.14 10.61
C TYR A 39 -2.37 -9.45 9.26
N SER A 40 -3.39 -8.59 9.21
CA SER A 40 -3.69 -7.78 8.02
C SER A 40 -2.52 -6.83 7.69
N SER A 41 -1.97 -6.17 8.71
CA SER A 41 -0.81 -5.29 8.56
C SER A 41 0.43 -6.04 8.08
N PHE A 42 0.66 -7.26 8.57
CA PHE A 42 1.73 -8.12 8.08
C PHE A 42 1.56 -8.47 6.60
N ALA A 43 0.36 -8.91 6.20
CA ALA A 43 0.06 -9.24 4.81
C ALA A 43 0.29 -8.04 3.88
N LEU A 44 -0.20 -6.86 4.26
CA LEU A 44 -0.03 -5.62 3.49
C LEU A 44 1.43 -5.13 3.45
N ARG A 45 2.19 -5.26 4.55
CA ARG A 45 3.61 -4.90 4.59
C ARG A 45 4.45 -5.81 3.70
N SER A 46 4.09 -7.09 3.64
CA SER A 46 4.76 -8.10 2.83
C SER A 46 4.26 -8.12 1.37
N MET A 47 3.26 -7.32 0.99
CA MET A 47 2.64 -7.35 -0.34
C MET A 47 3.66 -7.19 -1.49
N ASN A 48 4.72 -6.39 -1.29
CA ASN A 48 5.73 -6.13 -2.31
C ASN A 48 6.49 -7.38 -2.78
N ILE A 49 6.77 -8.36 -1.91
CA ILE A 49 7.46 -9.60 -2.31
C ILE A 49 6.56 -10.48 -3.19
N MET A 50 5.25 -10.39 -3.00
CA MET A 50 4.26 -11.19 -3.72
C MET A 50 4.13 -10.77 -5.20
N PHE A 51 4.73 -9.63 -5.57
CA PHE A 51 4.83 -9.19 -6.97
C PHE A 51 6.08 -9.69 -7.70
N VAL A 52 7.08 -10.20 -6.99
CA VAL A 52 8.32 -10.76 -7.60
C VAL A 52 7.99 -11.83 -8.64
N PRO A 53 7.07 -12.79 -8.40
CA PRO A 53 6.86 -13.87 -9.35
C PRO A 53 6.45 -13.43 -10.74
N ALA A 54 5.61 -12.40 -10.81
CA ALA A 54 5.08 -11.93 -12.07
C ALA A 54 6.11 -11.14 -12.89
N VAL A 55 7.15 -10.58 -12.24
CA VAL A 55 8.31 -9.99 -12.93
C VAL A 55 9.26 -11.10 -13.40
N VAL A 56 9.47 -12.15 -12.60
CA VAL A 56 10.29 -13.32 -12.97
C VAL A 56 9.70 -14.08 -14.17
N GLU A 57 8.37 -14.24 -14.21
CA GLU A 57 7.61 -14.90 -15.29
C GLU A 57 7.73 -14.16 -16.64
N MET A 58 8.06 -12.86 -16.63
CA MET A 58 8.20 -12.07 -17.87
C MET A 58 9.16 -12.69 -18.88
N VAL A 59 10.24 -13.35 -18.40
CA VAL A 59 11.27 -13.99 -19.24
C VAL A 59 10.70 -15.10 -20.14
N GLN A 60 9.56 -15.68 -19.78
CA GLN A 60 8.93 -16.74 -20.56
C GLN A 60 8.18 -16.24 -21.80
N ASN A 61 7.92 -14.93 -21.88
CA ASN A 61 7.25 -14.34 -23.03
C ASN A 61 8.26 -14.02 -24.13
N SER A 62 7.79 -14.06 -25.39
CA SER A 62 8.61 -13.61 -26.51
C SER A 62 9.04 -12.14 -26.29
N PRO A 63 10.32 -11.79 -26.47
CA PRO A 63 10.79 -10.43 -26.30
C PRO A 63 10.00 -9.46 -27.18
N THR A 64 9.38 -8.45 -26.57
CA THR A 64 8.72 -7.37 -27.31
C THR A 64 9.75 -6.66 -28.19
N PRO A 65 9.45 -6.38 -29.47
CA PRO A 65 10.37 -5.68 -30.36
C PRO A 65 10.83 -4.34 -29.75
N GLY A 66 12.13 -4.03 -29.87
CA GLY A 66 12.70 -2.79 -29.31
C GLY A 66 11.95 -1.48 -29.67
N PRO A 67 11.49 -1.29 -30.92
CA PRO A 67 10.69 -0.13 -31.29
C PRO A 67 9.34 -0.04 -30.55
N GLU A 68 8.74 -1.19 -30.24
CA GLU A 68 7.48 -1.26 -29.51
C GLU A 68 7.67 -0.90 -28.04
N VAL A 69 8.73 -1.40 -27.41
CA VAL A 69 9.13 -0.97 -26.06
C VAL A 69 9.36 0.55 -26.01
N GLY A 70 9.99 1.13 -27.02
CA GLY A 70 10.18 2.58 -27.12
C GLY A 70 8.86 3.37 -27.15
N ARG A 71 7.88 2.89 -27.93
CA ARG A 71 6.52 3.49 -27.97
C ARG A 71 5.80 3.35 -26.63
N MET A 72 5.91 2.20 -25.98
CA MET A 72 5.35 1.98 -24.64
C MET A 72 5.95 2.92 -23.59
N ILE A 73 7.27 3.16 -23.63
CA ILE A 73 7.92 4.12 -22.72
C ILE A 73 7.40 5.55 -22.97
N CYS A 74 7.18 5.94 -24.23
CA CYS A 74 6.61 7.24 -24.57
C CYS A 74 5.19 7.40 -24.00
N VAL A 75 4.32 6.42 -24.24
CA VAL A 75 2.95 6.36 -23.68
C VAL A 75 3.00 6.46 -22.16
N PHE A 76 3.93 5.72 -21.53
CA PHE A 76 4.12 5.74 -20.08
C PHE A 76 4.43 7.15 -19.58
N MET A 77 5.49 7.77 -20.10
CA MET A 77 5.98 9.05 -19.59
C MET A 77 4.90 10.12 -19.73
N VAL A 78 4.32 10.25 -20.91
CA VAL A 78 3.26 11.23 -21.19
C VAL A 78 2.04 10.96 -20.31
N GLY A 79 1.53 9.73 -20.31
CA GLY A 79 0.33 9.35 -19.56
C GLY A 79 0.51 9.46 -18.04
N TYR A 80 1.69 9.12 -17.53
CA TYR A 80 2.00 9.19 -16.11
C TYR A 80 2.07 10.64 -15.62
N PHE A 81 2.90 11.49 -16.24
CA PHE A 81 3.09 12.86 -15.77
C PHE A 81 1.82 13.71 -15.94
N ILE A 82 1.16 13.61 -17.10
CA ILE A 82 -0.09 14.33 -17.35
C ILE A 82 -1.18 13.81 -16.43
N GLY A 83 -1.33 12.48 -16.33
CA GLY A 83 -2.33 11.85 -15.45
C GLY A 83 -2.15 12.28 -13.99
N PHE A 84 -0.91 12.29 -13.49
CA PHE A 84 -0.61 12.70 -12.11
C PHE A 84 -1.02 14.17 -11.85
N ILE A 85 -0.68 15.07 -12.77
CA ILE A 85 -1.05 16.49 -12.66
C ILE A 85 -2.57 16.66 -12.73
N ILE A 86 -3.24 16.02 -13.70
CA ILE A 86 -4.70 16.08 -13.85
C ILE A 86 -5.39 15.58 -12.58
N THR A 87 -4.98 14.43 -12.03
CA THR A 87 -5.56 13.91 -10.79
C THR A 87 -5.35 14.87 -9.63
N THR A 88 -4.16 15.46 -9.49
CA THR A 88 -3.87 16.44 -8.44
C THR A 88 -4.81 17.65 -8.55
N LEU A 89 -4.96 18.19 -9.76
CA LEU A 89 -5.85 19.33 -10.01
C LEU A 89 -7.31 18.98 -9.78
N LEU A 90 -7.74 17.80 -10.23
CA LEU A 90 -9.11 17.32 -10.07
C LEU A 90 -9.47 17.17 -8.59
N VAL A 91 -8.61 16.58 -7.77
CA VAL A 91 -8.86 16.45 -6.32
C VAL A 91 -9.00 17.82 -5.66
N ARG A 92 -8.13 18.78 -6.01
CA ARG A 92 -8.21 20.14 -5.49
C ARG A 92 -9.49 20.85 -5.94
N ALA A 93 -9.88 20.69 -7.20
CA ALA A 93 -11.11 21.25 -7.76
C ALA A 93 -12.35 20.65 -7.09
N SER A 94 -12.40 19.33 -6.91
CA SER A 94 -13.51 18.65 -6.22
C SER A 94 -13.67 19.11 -4.78
N ARG A 95 -12.56 19.35 -4.06
CA ARG A 95 -12.61 19.89 -2.70
C ARG A 95 -13.12 21.32 -2.65
N PHE A 96 -12.64 22.17 -3.55
CA PHE A 96 -13.12 23.54 -3.67
C PHE A 96 -14.62 23.57 -3.99
N LEU A 97 -15.07 22.74 -4.93
CA LEU A 97 -16.46 22.64 -5.34
C LEU A 97 -17.38 22.22 -4.18
N ILE A 98 -17.00 21.20 -3.41
CA ILE A 98 -17.81 20.75 -2.27
C ILE A 98 -17.84 21.80 -1.16
N PHE A 99 -16.72 22.45 -0.86
CA PHE A 99 -16.71 23.55 0.11
C PHE A 99 -17.62 24.71 -0.32
N TYR A 100 -17.56 25.06 -1.60
CA TYR A 100 -18.41 26.10 -2.18
C TYR A 100 -19.91 25.73 -2.12
N LEU A 101 -20.27 24.50 -2.51
CA LEU A 101 -21.66 24.00 -2.43
C LEU A 101 -22.19 23.97 -0.99
N PHE A 102 -21.35 23.60 -0.02
CA PHE A 102 -21.74 23.57 1.38
C PHE A 102 -22.02 24.97 1.94
N ASN A 103 -21.24 25.98 1.54
CA ASN A 103 -21.51 27.37 1.89
C ASN A 103 -22.81 27.91 1.27
N LEU A 104 -23.10 27.58 0.00
CA LEU A 104 -24.37 27.95 -0.64
C LEU A 104 -25.59 27.35 0.07
N GLY A 105 -25.50 26.09 0.51
CA GLY A 105 -26.58 25.45 1.27
C GLY A 105 -26.84 26.14 2.62
N LYS A 106 -25.80 26.70 3.23
CA LYS A 106 -25.90 27.44 4.50
C LYS A 106 -26.58 28.80 4.31
N GLU A 107 -26.31 29.49 3.20
CA GLU A 107 -26.98 30.75 2.83
C GLU A 107 -28.44 30.54 2.42
N ALA A 108 -28.75 29.48 1.66
CA ALA A 108 -30.12 29.15 1.26
C ALA A 108 -31.01 28.68 2.43
N SER A 109 -30.43 28.05 3.45
CA SER A 109 -31.16 27.69 4.68
C SER A 109 -31.45 28.91 5.56
N MET A 110 -30.73 30.03 5.37
CA MET A 110 -30.89 31.26 6.14
C MET A 110 -31.91 32.21 5.50
N SER A 111 -32.35 31.94 4.26
CA SER A 111 -33.29 32.76 3.50
C SER A 111 -34.75 32.29 3.55
N ASN A 112 -35.13 31.41 4.49
CA ASN A 112 -36.52 30.97 4.68
C ASN A 112 -37.13 31.71 5.90
N PRO A 113 -37.90 32.81 5.73
CA PRO A 113 -38.31 33.67 6.84
C PRO A 113 -39.63 33.25 7.51
N LEU A 114 -40.20 32.09 7.20
CA LEU A 114 -41.51 31.66 7.71
C LEU A 114 -41.43 30.50 8.71
N SER A 115 -40.82 30.77 9.86
CA SER A 115 -41.24 30.18 11.15
C SER A 115 -40.55 30.94 12.27
N GLY A 116 -41.03 32.15 12.54
CA GLY A 116 -40.78 32.78 13.83
C GLY A 116 -41.54 32.00 14.90
N GLU A 117 -40.82 31.24 15.72
CA GLU A 117 -40.90 31.23 17.19
C GLU A 117 -40.09 30.02 17.72
N LYS A 118 -39.19 30.28 18.68
CA LYS A 118 -38.27 29.36 19.40
C LYS A 118 -37.00 28.91 18.66
N ALA A 119 -36.04 29.83 18.57
CA ALA A 119 -34.62 29.48 18.44
C ALA A 119 -33.72 30.46 19.21
N GLU A 120 -34.04 30.70 20.48
CA GLU A 120 -33.02 31.07 21.46
C GLU A 120 -32.56 29.77 22.15
N MET A 121 -31.24 29.60 22.27
CA MET A 121 -30.54 28.44 22.85
C MET A 121 -30.13 27.32 21.85
N HIS A 122 -29.29 27.66 20.86
CA HIS A 122 -28.17 26.77 20.43
C HIS A 122 -27.12 27.45 19.53
N THR A 123 -26.88 28.76 19.69
CA THR A 123 -26.02 29.56 18.78
C THR A 123 -24.55 29.68 19.23
N ASN A 124 -23.97 28.69 19.92
CA ASN A 124 -22.53 28.73 20.23
C ASN A 124 -21.93 27.34 20.44
N ARG A 125 -21.67 26.57 19.36
CA ARG A 125 -20.62 25.53 19.39
C ARG A 125 -20.13 24.95 18.05
N ILE A 126 -20.33 25.62 16.92
CA ILE A 126 -19.73 25.15 15.64
C ILE A 126 -19.10 26.34 14.95
N LEU A 127 -17.87 26.65 15.38
CA LEU A 127 -16.76 27.33 14.68
C LEU A 127 -15.78 27.86 15.75
N LYS A 128 -15.10 26.94 16.41
CA LYS A 128 -13.71 27.13 16.76
C LYS A 128 -12.97 25.99 16.10
N GLU A 129 -12.15 26.38 15.13
CA GLU A 129 -11.03 25.64 14.61
C GLU A 129 -10.23 25.12 15.80
N GLU A 130 -10.44 23.86 16.17
CA GLU A 130 -9.58 23.20 17.13
C GLU A 130 -8.34 22.75 16.35
N THR A 131 -7.36 23.66 16.28
CA THR A 131 -5.96 23.30 16.21
C THR A 131 -5.66 22.37 17.38
N VAL A 132 -5.84 21.07 17.17
CA VAL A 132 -5.27 20.06 18.07
C VAL A 132 -3.77 20.06 17.80
N ALA A 133 -3.06 20.96 18.49
CA ALA A 133 -1.65 20.78 18.78
C ALA A 133 -1.55 19.49 19.61
N ILE A 134 -1.10 18.41 18.98
CA ILE A 134 -0.66 17.23 19.71
C ILE A 134 0.81 17.48 20.01
N ASP A 135 1.10 17.87 21.25
CA ASP A 135 2.46 17.88 21.76
C ASP A 135 3.06 16.48 21.62
N ILE A 136 4.14 16.43 20.86
CA ILE A 136 4.95 15.23 20.65
C ILE A 136 5.70 14.97 21.96
N PRO A 137 5.67 13.74 22.52
CA PRO A 137 6.47 13.40 23.69
C PRO A 137 7.95 13.70 23.44
N GLU A 138 8.57 14.40 24.38
CA GLU A 138 9.95 14.92 24.34
C GLU A 138 11.03 13.84 24.14
N ALA A 139 10.65 12.56 24.22
CA ALA A 139 11.49 11.39 23.94
C ALA A 139 11.80 11.16 22.45
N ILE A 140 11.05 11.75 21.50
CA ILE A 140 11.36 11.64 20.05
C ILE A 140 12.32 12.76 19.59
N ARG A 141 12.49 13.81 20.40
CA ARG A 141 13.35 14.95 20.07
C ARG A 141 14.85 14.64 20.20
N GLN A 142 15.22 13.61 20.97
CA GLN A 142 16.63 13.27 21.22
C GLN A 142 17.27 12.41 20.12
N GLU A 143 16.54 11.51 19.46
CA GLU A 143 17.09 10.72 18.33
C GLU A 143 17.26 11.55 17.04
N ALA A 144 16.58 12.70 16.92
CA ALA A 144 16.69 13.58 15.76
C ALA A 144 17.90 14.52 15.80
N ASN A 145 18.54 14.71 16.96
CA ASN A 145 19.65 15.64 17.14
C ASN A 145 21.05 15.00 17.00
N GLU A 146 21.18 13.69 16.85
CA GLU A 146 22.49 13.02 16.65
C GLU A 146 22.92 12.85 15.18
N LEU A 147 22.11 13.28 14.20
CA LEU A 147 22.40 13.11 12.78
C LEU A 147 22.65 14.41 11.99
N VAL A 148 22.91 15.53 12.67
CA VAL A 148 23.31 16.79 12.03
C VAL A 148 24.50 17.41 12.76
N ILE A 149 25.72 17.08 12.33
CA ILE A 149 26.90 17.93 12.55
C ILE A 149 27.31 18.50 11.17
N VAL A 150 26.98 19.77 10.94
CA VAL A 150 27.68 20.66 10.00
C VAL A 150 27.71 22.05 10.66
N PRO A 151 28.87 22.75 10.70
CA PRO A 151 29.10 23.83 11.66
C PRO A 151 28.62 25.18 11.12
N SER A 152 28.16 26.03 12.02
CA SER A 152 28.06 27.47 11.78
C SER A 152 28.72 28.20 12.95
N ASN A 153 29.82 28.87 12.64
CA ASN A 153 30.49 29.85 13.49
C ASN A 153 29.48 30.88 13.98
N ASP A 154 29.41 31.10 15.29
CA ASP A 154 29.41 32.45 15.84
C ASP A 154 29.88 32.45 17.30
N MET A 155 30.45 33.59 17.66
CA MET A 155 31.55 33.81 18.59
C MET A 155 31.06 34.25 19.99
N ARG A 156 31.90 33.99 21.03
CA ARG A 156 31.94 34.63 22.38
C ARG A 156 30.96 34.08 23.43
N ASN A 157 31.27 33.90 24.72
CA ASN A 157 32.49 33.88 25.54
C ASN A 157 32.06 33.54 26.99
N ILE A 158 32.95 32.90 27.75
CA ILE A 158 33.20 33.03 29.21
C ILE A 158 32.43 32.15 30.24
N SER A 159 33.25 31.32 30.93
CA SER A 159 33.19 30.76 32.32
C SER A 159 32.08 29.78 32.71
N GLY A 160 32.29 28.70 33.48
CA GLY A 160 33.45 28.16 34.20
C GLY A 160 33.06 26.84 34.88
N ASP A 161 34.07 26.04 35.24
CA ASP A 161 34.16 24.97 36.26
C ASP A 161 33.06 23.87 36.31
N ALA A 162 33.28 22.60 35.98
CA ALA A 162 34.14 21.55 36.56
C ALA A 162 33.34 20.51 37.42
N ILE A 163 33.80 19.24 37.35
CA ILE A 163 33.64 18.13 38.33
C ILE A 163 32.49 17.12 38.12
N SER A 164 32.85 16.05 37.39
CA SER A 164 32.78 14.61 37.71
C SER A 164 31.73 13.99 38.65
N SER A 165 31.30 12.79 38.20
CA SER A 165 31.31 11.49 38.90
C SER A 165 29.97 10.85 39.32
N ASN A 166 29.69 9.74 38.64
CA ASN A 166 29.46 8.39 39.17
C ASN A 166 28.20 8.01 40.00
N THR A 167 27.57 6.94 39.50
CA THR A 167 27.17 5.69 40.17
C THR A 167 25.86 5.60 40.99
N VAL A 168 25.03 4.64 40.53
CA VAL A 168 24.58 3.43 41.27
C VAL A 168 23.30 3.52 42.14
N THR A 169 22.30 2.76 41.63
CA THR A 169 21.33 1.87 42.28
C THR A 169 20.24 2.34 43.23
N ASP A 170 19.07 1.76 42.94
CA ASP A 170 18.14 1.08 43.83
C ASP A 170 16.94 1.81 44.49
N ARG A 171 15.78 1.33 44.05
CA ARG A 171 14.62 0.83 44.81
C ARG A 171 13.95 1.67 45.92
N SER A 172 12.62 1.75 45.72
CA SER A 172 11.54 1.63 46.72
C SER A 172 11.29 2.90 47.56
N SER A 173 10.12 3.53 47.59
CA SER A 173 8.73 3.13 47.88
C SER A 173 8.29 3.82 49.19
N TYR A 174 7.27 4.70 49.11
CA TYR A 174 6.36 5.17 50.18
C TYR A 174 7.00 5.82 51.44
N LEU A 175 6.61 6.98 51.96
CA LEU A 175 5.28 7.40 52.44
C LEU A 175 5.36 8.88 52.95
N ASP A 176 4.24 9.63 52.87
CA ASP A 176 3.74 10.65 53.83
C ASP A 176 4.63 11.84 54.30
N ASN A 177 4.17 13.08 54.57
CA ASN A 177 2.89 13.79 54.61
C ASN A 177 3.15 15.29 54.93
N HIS A 178 2.14 16.14 54.73
CA HIS A 178 1.85 17.42 55.43
C HIS A 178 2.69 18.71 55.14
N VAL A 179 2.08 19.81 54.68
CA VAL A 179 1.36 20.87 55.46
C VAL A 179 0.90 22.03 54.53
N HIS A 180 -0.30 22.54 54.86
CA HIS A 180 -1.13 23.62 54.34
C HIS A 180 -0.52 25.03 54.10
N HIS A 181 -1.11 25.78 53.16
CA HIS A 181 -1.61 27.16 53.41
C HIS A 181 -2.79 27.54 52.48
N HIS A 182 -3.82 28.14 53.09
CA HIS A 182 -5.10 28.61 52.53
C HIS A 182 -5.02 29.98 51.84
N GLY A 183 -5.87 30.23 50.83
CA GLY A 183 -6.09 31.57 50.27
C GLY A 183 -7.10 31.68 49.10
N CYS A 184 -8.39 31.44 49.39
CA CYS A 184 -9.64 31.99 48.78
C CYS A 184 -9.76 32.35 47.27
N CYS A 185 -10.62 31.63 46.52
CA CYS A 185 -11.90 32.11 45.93
C CYS A 185 -12.52 31.08 44.95
N CYS A 186 -13.81 30.77 45.12
CA CYS A 186 -14.64 29.78 44.41
C CYS A 186 -14.85 30.12 42.91
N SER A 187 -15.07 29.21 41.94
CA SER A 187 -16.09 28.15 41.92
C SER A 187 -15.97 27.20 40.70
N ASN A 188 -16.28 25.91 40.95
CA ASN A 188 -16.81 24.84 40.08
C ASN A 188 -16.37 24.68 38.61
N SER A 189 -15.59 23.62 38.34
CA SER A 189 -16.01 22.55 37.38
C SER A 189 -15.07 21.33 37.41
N SER A 190 -15.64 20.20 37.84
CA SER A 190 -15.27 18.79 37.61
C SER A 190 -13.90 18.50 37.00
N ALA A 191 -12.99 18.02 37.85
CA ALA A 191 -11.83 17.24 37.46
C ALA A 191 -12.29 15.98 36.71
N GLN A 192 -12.21 15.99 35.38
CA GLN A 192 -12.28 14.78 34.58
C GLN A 192 -10.93 14.07 34.70
N THR A 193 -10.96 12.95 35.40
CA THR A 193 -9.93 11.93 35.45
C THR A 193 -9.41 11.67 34.04
N TYR A 194 -8.17 12.06 33.77
CA TYR A 194 -7.46 11.66 32.56
C TYR A 194 -7.34 10.13 32.59
N ILE A 195 -8.20 9.45 31.83
CA ILE A 195 -8.01 8.05 31.48
C ILE A 195 -6.84 8.07 30.50
N ALA A 196 -5.63 7.81 31.01
CA ALA A 196 -4.49 7.48 30.18
C ALA A 196 -4.92 6.40 29.18
N PRO A 197 -4.50 6.46 27.90
CA PRO A 197 -4.86 5.45 26.92
C PRO A 197 -4.49 4.09 27.52
N SER A 198 -5.50 3.25 27.74
CA SER A 198 -5.28 1.98 28.43
C SER A 198 -4.23 1.22 27.64
N LYS A 199 -3.12 0.86 28.31
CA LYS A 199 -2.13 -0.07 27.79
C LYS A 199 -2.87 -1.41 27.65
N HIS A 200 -3.56 -1.61 26.54
CA HIS A 200 -4.30 -2.83 26.29
C HIS A 200 -3.29 -3.97 26.38
N ARG A 201 -3.43 -4.82 27.40
CA ARG A 201 -2.68 -6.08 27.50
C ARG A 201 -3.07 -6.91 26.29
N HIS A 202 -2.23 -6.87 25.27
CA HIS A 202 -2.31 -7.78 24.14
C HIS A 202 -2.22 -9.21 24.67
N GLY A 203 -3.13 -10.09 24.25
CA GLY A 203 -3.04 -11.51 24.60
C GLY A 203 -1.69 -12.11 24.20
N PRO A 204 -1.29 -13.27 24.76
CA PRO A 204 0.02 -13.86 24.50
C PRO A 204 0.28 -14.10 23.00
N LEU A 205 -0.75 -14.51 22.25
CA LEU A 205 -0.69 -14.70 20.79
C LEU A 205 -0.49 -13.39 20.02
N HIS A 206 -1.15 -12.30 20.44
CA HIS A 206 -0.99 -10.99 19.82
C HIS A 206 0.39 -10.39 20.15
N SER A 207 0.87 -10.58 21.37
CA SER A 207 2.22 -10.16 21.77
C SER A 207 3.31 -10.93 21.02
N PHE A 208 3.10 -12.23 20.79
CA PHE A 208 3.98 -13.05 19.95
C PHE A 208 3.97 -12.59 18.49
N ALA A 209 2.80 -12.35 17.90
CA ALA A 209 2.70 -11.83 16.54
C ALA A 209 3.40 -10.47 16.38
N VAL A 210 3.24 -9.57 17.36
CA VAL A 210 3.92 -8.26 17.37
C VAL A 210 5.43 -8.41 17.56
N TRP A 211 5.88 -9.39 18.36
CA TRP A 211 7.29 -9.71 18.54
C TRP A 211 7.93 -10.24 17.25
N CYS A 212 7.31 -11.22 16.57
CA CYS A 212 7.77 -11.70 15.26
C CYS A 212 7.85 -10.56 14.24
N MET A 213 6.89 -9.62 14.26
CA MET A 213 6.92 -8.45 13.36
C MET A 213 8.07 -7.46 13.62
N LYS A 214 8.68 -7.49 14.82
CA LYS A 214 9.71 -6.54 15.26
C LYS A 214 11.14 -7.08 15.05
N GLU A 215 11.33 -8.39 15.08
CA GLU A 215 12.64 -9.05 15.04
C GLU A 215 13.01 -9.57 13.63
N SER A 216 13.18 -8.67 12.65
CA SER A 216 13.46 -8.99 11.24
C SER A 216 14.71 -9.87 10.98
N ASN A 217 15.60 -10.02 11.97
CA ASN A 217 16.84 -10.81 11.81
C ASN A 217 16.63 -12.30 12.13
N PHE A 218 15.64 -12.65 12.95
CA PHE A 218 15.36 -14.05 13.29
C PHE A 218 14.66 -14.78 12.13
N ASP A 219 13.76 -14.09 11.46
CA ASP A 219 13.07 -14.61 10.27
C ASP A 219 14.07 -14.92 9.15
N ASP A 220 15.00 -14.00 8.89
CA ASP A 220 16.03 -14.19 7.87
C ASP A 220 16.97 -15.35 8.17
N LEU A 221 17.38 -15.53 9.43
CA LEU A 221 18.18 -16.68 9.83
C LEU A 221 17.42 -17.99 9.57
N SER A 222 16.12 -18.02 9.89
CA SER A 222 15.27 -19.19 9.67
C SER A 222 15.16 -19.53 8.17
N PHE A 223 14.89 -18.55 7.32
CA PHE A 223 14.86 -18.74 5.87
C PHE A 223 16.24 -19.11 5.30
N PHE A 224 17.32 -18.60 5.87
CA PHE A 224 18.68 -18.96 5.49
C PHE A 224 19.01 -20.42 5.81
N LEU A 225 18.61 -20.90 6.99
CA LEU A 225 18.77 -22.31 7.36
C LEU A 225 17.96 -23.22 6.43
N ILE A 226 16.71 -22.85 6.11
CA ILE A 226 15.87 -23.57 5.15
C ILE A 226 16.53 -23.58 3.77
N PHE A 227 17.03 -22.43 3.30
CA PHE A 227 17.71 -22.31 2.01
C PHE A 227 18.94 -23.23 1.94
N CYS A 228 19.81 -23.18 2.93
CA CYS A 228 21.01 -24.02 3.00
C CYS A 228 20.65 -25.52 3.03
N PHE A 229 19.66 -25.90 3.83
CA PHE A 229 19.20 -27.30 3.92
C PHE A 229 18.62 -27.78 2.58
N CYS A 230 17.73 -27.00 1.97
CA CYS A 230 17.15 -27.34 0.68
C CYS A 230 18.20 -27.35 -0.44
N ALA A 231 19.15 -26.41 -0.45
CA ALA A 231 20.23 -26.38 -1.45
C ALA A 231 21.15 -27.61 -1.34
N PHE A 232 21.50 -27.99 -0.11
CA PHE A 232 22.33 -29.16 0.17
C PHE A 232 21.69 -30.46 -0.33
N ILE A 233 20.37 -30.60 -0.22
CA ILE A 233 19.63 -31.78 -0.72
C ILE A 233 19.36 -31.67 -2.22
N PHE A 234 18.95 -30.50 -2.70
CA PHE A 234 18.58 -30.25 -4.10
C PHE A 234 19.74 -30.55 -5.06
N LEU A 235 20.96 -30.10 -4.74
CA LEU A 235 22.13 -30.25 -5.63
C LEU A 235 22.46 -31.72 -5.99
N PRO A 236 22.58 -32.66 -5.04
CA PRO A 236 22.83 -34.07 -5.35
C PRO A 236 21.58 -34.86 -5.79
N LEU A 237 20.36 -34.36 -5.55
CA LEU A 237 19.13 -35.13 -5.82
C LEU A 237 18.86 -35.28 -7.33
N PRO A 238 18.65 -36.50 -7.87
CA PRO A 238 18.31 -36.68 -9.29
C PRO A 238 16.96 -36.04 -9.64
N GLU A 239 16.84 -35.45 -10.83
CA GLU A 239 15.61 -34.74 -11.28
C GLU A 239 14.37 -35.65 -11.28
N ASN A 240 14.54 -36.93 -11.61
CA ASN A 240 13.45 -37.91 -11.69
C ASN A 240 12.90 -38.33 -10.32
N ASN A 241 13.48 -37.84 -9.22
CA ASN A 241 13.06 -38.20 -7.88
C ASN A 241 11.72 -37.52 -7.53
N PRO A 242 10.72 -38.25 -6.98
CA PRO A 242 9.43 -37.66 -6.60
C PRO A 242 9.52 -36.54 -5.54
N ALA A 243 10.61 -36.48 -4.78
CA ALA A 243 10.85 -35.41 -3.80
C ALA A 243 11.44 -34.13 -4.42
N MET A 244 11.92 -34.16 -5.67
CA MET A 244 12.58 -33.02 -6.33
C MET A 244 11.71 -31.75 -6.34
N PRO A 245 10.40 -31.80 -6.69
CA PRO A 245 9.57 -30.60 -6.69
C PRO A 245 9.42 -29.96 -5.30
N PHE A 246 9.40 -30.76 -4.24
CA PHE A 246 9.32 -30.26 -2.86
C PHE A 246 10.57 -29.45 -2.51
N PHE A 247 11.77 -29.98 -2.73
CA PHE A 247 13.00 -29.26 -2.42
C PHE A 247 13.20 -28.03 -3.30
N ARG A 248 12.84 -28.12 -4.59
CA ARG A 248 12.87 -26.98 -5.51
C ARG A 248 11.96 -25.84 -5.04
N LEU A 249 10.73 -26.17 -4.62
CA LEU A 249 9.75 -25.23 -4.09
C LEU A 249 10.30 -24.43 -2.90
N PHE A 250 10.77 -25.13 -1.86
CA PHE A 250 11.29 -24.48 -0.66
C PHE A 250 12.61 -23.75 -0.91
N LEU A 251 13.46 -24.26 -1.79
CA LEU A 251 14.69 -23.59 -2.22
C LEU A 251 14.37 -22.23 -2.85
N TYR A 252 13.49 -22.21 -3.86
CA TYR A 252 13.16 -20.97 -4.57
C TYR A 252 12.35 -20.00 -3.72
N LEU A 253 11.47 -20.49 -2.84
CA LEU A 253 10.72 -19.64 -1.92
C LEU A 253 11.65 -18.96 -0.90
N SER A 254 12.49 -19.73 -0.21
CA SER A 254 13.44 -19.20 0.77
C SER A 254 14.46 -18.25 0.12
N MET A 255 14.96 -18.59 -1.07
CA MET A 255 15.82 -17.70 -1.86
C MET A 255 15.12 -16.37 -2.19
N THR A 256 13.86 -16.41 -2.63
CA THR A 256 13.09 -15.19 -2.96
C THR A 256 12.92 -14.29 -1.72
N VAL A 257 12.59 -14.88 -0.57
CA VAL A 257 12.44 -14.14 0.70
C VAL A 257 13.75 -13.50 1.15
N LEU A 258 14.85 -14.26 1.13
CA LEU A 258 16.17 -13.76 1.53
C LEU A 258 16.67 -12.64 0.62
N LEU A 259 16.52 -12.80 -0.70
CA LEU A 259 16.93 -11.79 -1.67
C LEU A 259 16.07 -10.52 -1.55
N TYR A 260 14.79 -10.66 -1.25
CA TYR A 260 13.91 -9.52 -0.97
C TYR A 260 14.33 -8.78 0.31
N SER A 261 14.59 -9.54 1.37
CA SER A 261 15.04 -9.01 2.66
C SER A 261 16.39 -8.30 2.52
N ALA A 262 17.34 -8.86 1.77
CA ALA A 262 18.61 -8.22 1.43
C ALA A 262 18.42 -6.94 0.60
N SER A 263 17.54 -6.97 -0.40
CA SER A 263 17.22 -5.79 -1.22
C SER A 263 16.59 -4.65 -0.41
N CYS A 264 15.79 -5.00 0.61
CA CYS A 264 15.22 -4.03 1.55
C CYS A 264 16.24 -3.42 2.53
N ARG A 265 17.42 -4.02 2.70
CA ARG A 265 18.52 -3.48 3.52
C ARG A 265 19.46 -2.55 2.76
N LEU A 266 19.30 -2.42 1.45
CA LEU A 266 20.07 -1.46 0.66
C LEU A 266 19.87 -0.03 1.19
N PRO A 267 20.92 0.81 1.20
CA PRO A 267 20.84 2.16 1.73
C PRO A 267 19.81 2.98 0.94
N PRO A 268 19.11 3.95 1.57
CA PRO A 268 17.94 4.61 0.99
C PRO A 268 18.19 5.27 -0.37
N LYS A 269 19.39 5.83 -0.59
CA LYS A 269 19.79 6.44 -1.87
C LYS A 269 19.82 5.42 -3.01
N LEU A 270 20.29 4.21 -2.74
CA LEU A 270 20.33 3.12 -3.72
C LEU A 270 18.94 2.54 -3.96
N ARG A 271 18.07 2.48 -2.93
CA ARG A 271 16.70 1.94 -3.04
C ARG A 271 15.79 2.72 -3.99
N ILE A 272 16.05 4.02 -4.16
CA ILE A 272 15.32 4.88 -5.10
C ILE A 272 15.63 4.48 -6.55
N ILE A 273 16.88 4.08 -6.84
CA ILE A 273 17.35 3.68 -8.18
C ILE A 273 17.08 2.19 -8.42
N PHE A 274 17.46 1.37 -7.46
CA PHE A 274 17.34 -0.08 -7.47
C PHE A 274 16.19 -0.50 -6.57
N HIS A 275 14.97 -0.34 -7.09
CA HIS A 275 13.77 -0.70 -6.33
C HIS A 275 13.84 -2.16 -5.87
N PRO A 276 13.51 -2.49 -4.60
CA PRO A 276 13.70 -3.83 -4.05
C PRO A 276 13.06 -4.95 -4.88
N ILE A 277 11.87 -4.70 -5.46
CA ILE A 277 11.18 -5.68 -6.32
C ILE A 277 12.02 -6.03 -7.56
N ILE A 278 12.60 -5.04 -8.24
CA ILE A 278 13.37 -5.26 -9.47
C ILE A 278 14.67 -5.99 -9.15
N VAL A 279 15.39 -5.53 -8.12
CA VAL A 279 16.63 -6.18 -7.66
C VAL A 279 16.38 -7.63 -7.28
N THR A 280 15.32 -7.87 -6.49
CA THR A 280 14.95 -9.21 -6.08
C THR A 280 14.61 -10.09 -7.27
N SER A 281 13.81 -9.59 -8.22
CA SER A 281 13.41 -10.38 -9.39
C SER A 281 14.61 -10.75 -10.25
N ALA A 282 15.51 -9.80 -10.50
CA ALA A 282 16.76 -10.06 -11.24
C ALA A 282 17.67 -11.05 -10.50
N ALA A 283 17.81 -10.92 -9.18
CA ALA A 283 18.62 -11.84 -8.37
C ALA A 283 17.99 -13.24 -8.28
N VAL A 284 16.66 -13.34 -8.19
CA VAL A 284 15.92 -14.61 -8.20
C VAL A 284 16.09 -15.29 -9.56
N MET A 285 15.96 -14.55 -10.67
CA MET A 285 16.24 -15.08 -12.00
C MET A 285 17.68 -15.61 -12.12
N ALA A 286 18.67 -14.86 -11.63
CA ALA A 286 20.06 -15.30 -11.63
C ALA A 286 20.26 -16.55 -10.76
N GLY A 287 19.59 -16.63 -9.61
CA GLY A 287 19.60 -17.80 -8.73
C GLY A 287 18.97 -19.04 -9.37
N ILE A 288 17.79 -18.90 -9.97
CA ILE A 288 17.12 -19.97 -10.74
C ILE A 288 18.04 -20.43 -11.88
N ALA A 289 18.60 -19.49 -12.65
CA ALA A 289 19.52 -19.81 -13.73
C ALA A 289 20.73 -20.59 -13.21
N TYR A 290 21.34 -20.19 -12.09
CA TYR A 290 22.45 -20.90 -11.48
C TYR A 290 22.08 -22.35 -11.10
N PHE A 291 21.01 -22.54 -10.32
CA PHE A 291 20.62 -23.87 -9.82
C PHE A 291 20.18 -24.83 -10.94
N GLU A 292 19.42 -24.35 -11.92
CA GLU A 292 19.00 -25.16 -13.06
C GLU A 292 20.17 -25.46 -14.00
N ARG A 293 21.10 -24.51 -14.19
CA ARG A 293 22.27 -24.73 -15.05
C ARG A 293 23.21 -25.79 -14.47
N VAL A 294 23.31 -25.86 -13.14
CA VAL A 294 24.05 -26.95 -12.43
C VAL A 294 23.41 -28.32 -12.71
N LYS A 295 22.08 -28.38 -12.89
CA LYS A 295 21.35 -29.60 -13.29
C LYS A 295 21.37 -29.86 -14.80
N GLY A 296 21.86 -28.93 -15.61
CA GLY A 296 21.91 -29.03 -17.07
C GLY A 296 20.66 -28.50 -17.78
N PHE A 297 19.77 -27.79 -17.08
CA PHE A 297 18.58 -27.17 -17.65
C PHE A 297 18.78 -25.67 -17.94
N ASP A 298 17.88 -25.12 -18.76
CA ASP A 298 17.87 -23.70 -19.12
C ASP A 298 17.00 -22.86 -18.16
N ILE A 299 17.19 -21.53 -18.18
CA ILE A 299 16.46 -20.60 -17.31
C ILE A 299 14.94 -20.67 -17.53
N ILE A 300 14.48 -20.84 -18.77
CA ILE A 300 13.05 -20.90 -19.10
C ILE A 300 12.38 -22.09 -18.40
N HIS A 301 13.08 -23.22 -18.32
CA HIS A 301 12.63 -24.41 -17.59
C HIS A 301 12.48 -24.11 -16.10
N GLY A 302 13.50 -23.49 -15.49
CA GLY A 302 13.47 -23.09 -14.08
C GLY A 302 12.37 -22.11 -13.73
N VAL A 303 12.19 -21.08 -14.57
CA VAL A 303 11.12 -20.09 -14.39
C VAL A 303 9.74 -20.74 -14.52
N GLY A 304 9.58 -21.71 -15.42
CA GLY A 304 8.32 -22.45 -15.56
C GLY A 304 7.98 -23.30 -14.35
N LEU A 305 8.99 -23.85 -13.68
CA LEU A 305 8.81 -24.59 -12.43
C LEU A 305 8.66 -23.68 -11.21
N TYR A 306 9.22 -22.48 -11.27
CA TYR A 306 9.01 -21.45 -10.27
C TYR A 306 7.56 -20.94 -10.30
N LYS A 307 6.97 -20.81 -11.49
CA LYS A 307 5.59 -20.38 -11.72
C LYS A 307 4.84 -21.39 -12.59
N SER A 308 4.45 -22.51 -11.99
CA SER A 308 3.82 -23.64 -12.67
C SER A 308 2.34 -23.41 -13.01
N GLY A 309 1.72 -22.36 -12.46
CA GLY A 309 0.30 -22.05 -12.65
C GLY A 309 -0.63 -22.84 -11.72
N ILE A 310 -0.08 -23.67 -10.84
CA ILE A 310 -0.84 -24.50 -9.88
C ILE A 310 -1.14 -23.64 -8.65
N THR A 311 -2.25 -22.93 -8.70
CA THR A 311 -2.73 -22.10 -7.58
C THR A 311 -3.60 -22.91 -6.62
N PHE A 312 -3.82 -22.37 -5.41
CA PHE A 312 -4.72 -22.99 -4.42
C PHE A 312 -6.12 -23.27 -4.99
N ILE A 313 -6.67 -22.34 -5.78
CA ILE A 313 -7.98 -22.51 -6.44
C ILE A 313 -7.95 -23.70 -7.40
N SER A 314 -6.87 -23.84 -8.18
CA SER A 314 -6.74 -24.95 -9.13
C SER A 314 -6.68 -26.32 -8.43
N LEU A 315 -6.04 -26.38 -7.26
CA LEU A 315 -6.02 -27.58 -6.42
C LEU A 315 -7.39 -27.91 -5.82
N VAL A 316 -8.15 -26.89 -5.37
CA VAL A 316 -9.50 -27.07 -4.83
C VAL A 316 -10.48 -27.52 -5.92
N GLU A 317 -10.41 -26.91 -7.10
CA GLU A 317 -11.24 -27.27 -8.25
C GLU A 317 -10.77 -28.54 -8.98
N LYS A 318 -9.62 -29.10 -8.58
CA LYS A 318 -8.96 -30.26 -9.21
C LYS A 318 -8.71 -30.09 -10.70
N THR A 319 -8.47 -28.86 -11.16
CA THR A 319 -8.24 -28.55 -12.58
C THR A 319 -6.80 -28.80 -13.01
N HIS A 320 -5.82 -28.43 -12.19
CA HIS A 320 -4.41 -28.78 -12.34
C HIS A 320 -3.91 -29.37 -11.03
N VAL A 321 -3.52 -30.65 -11.08
CA VAL A 321 -3.02 -31.39 -9.93
C VAL A 321 -1.53 -31.62 -10.08
N GLY A 322 -0.74 -31.12 -9.13
CA GLY A 322 0.71 -31.20 -9.14
C GLY A 322 1.33 -30.39 -8.01
N TRP A 323 2.66 -30.32 -8.00
CA TRP A 323 3.40 -29.52 -7.02
C TRP A 323 3.39 -28.04 -7.42
N PRO A 324 2.92 -27.12 -6.55
CA PRO A 324 2.98 -25.69 -6.83
C PRO A 324 4.41 -25.18 -6.84
N GLY A 325 4.69 -24.17 -7.66
CA GLY A 325 5.95 -23.45 -7.65
C GLY A 325 6.03 -22.39 -6.54
N ALA A 326 7.22 -21.88 -6.26
CA ALA A 326 7.41 -20.84 -5.25
C ALA A 326 6.65 -19.55 -5.60
N GLY A 327 6.60 -19.21 -6.89
CA GLY A 327 5.80 -18.12 -7.42
C GLY A 327 4.30 -18.34 -7.30
N ASP A 328 3.81 -19.59 -7.31
CA ASP A 328 2.39 -19.90 -7.10
C ASP A 328 1.96 -19.70 -5.64
N ILE A 329 2.83 -20.05 -4.69
CA ILE A 329 2.60 -19.77 -3.26
C ILE A 329 2.52 -18.27 -3.01
N LEU A 330 3.47 -17.52 -3.54
CA LEU A 330 3.50 -16.06 -3.41
C LEU A 330 2.27 -15.41 -4.07
N ALA A 331 1.85 -15.90 -5.24
CA ALA A 331 0.63 -15.45 -5.90
C ALA A 331 -0.63 -15.77 -5.08
N THR A 332 -0.72 -16.95 -4.44
CA THR A 332 -1.84 -17.29 -3.56
C THR A 332 -1.89 -16.39 -2.32
N THR A 333 -0.72 -16.05 -1.77
CA THR A 333 -0.62 -15.14 -0.61
C THR A 333 -1.02 -13.71 -0.98
N MET A 334 -0.83 -13.33 -2.25
CA MET A 334 -1.30 -12.05 -2.79
C MET A 334 -2.82 -11.93 -2.67
N ASP A 335 -3.58 -13.00 -2.96
CA ASP A 335 -5.05 -12.99 -2.85
C ASP A 335 -5.50 -12.70 -1.41
N VAL A 336 -4.82 -13.27 -0.41
CA VAL A 336 -5.08 -12.99 1.01
C VAL A 336 -4.82 -11.52 1.32
N SER A 337 -3.73 -10.95 0.79
CA SER A 337 -3.37 -9.55 1.01
C SER A 337 -4.39 -8.56 0.41
N ILE A 338 -5.02 -8.92 -0.72
CA ILE A 338 -6.11 -8.12 -1.31
C ILE A 338 -7.32 -8.10 -0.39
N ILE A 339 -7.71 -9.25 0.19
CA ILE A 339 -8.83 -9.30 1.13
C ILE A 339 -8.47 -8.54 2.41
N SER A 340 -7.22 -8.65 2.91
CA SER A 340 -6.72 -7.90 4.05
C SER A 340 -6.83 -6.38 3.88
N LEU A 341 -6.74 -5.88 2.65
CA LEU A 341 -6.91 -4.46 2.34
C LEU A 341 -8.28 -3.92 2.79
N ALA A 342 -9.33 -4.75 2.79
CA ALA A 342 -10.67 -4.34 3.25
C ALA A 342 -10.64 -3.82 4.69
N PHE A 343 -9.85 -4.46 5.57
CA PHE A 343 -9.68 -4.03 6.96
C PHE A 343 -8.97 -2.69 7.06
N ASN A 344 -7.96 -2.46 6.21
CA ASN A 344 -7.22 -1.20 6.17
C ASN A 344 -8.09 -0.04 5.63
N VAL A 345 -8.90 -0.30 4.61
CA VAL A 345 -9.90 0.66 4.08
C VAL A 345 -10.94 0.98 5.15
N TYR A 346 -11.42 -0.03 5.89
CA TYR A 346 -12.35 0.16 6.99
C TYR A 346 -11.75 1.01 8.12
N LYS A 347 -10.48 0.76 8.50
CA LYS A 347 -9.78 1.50 9.57
C LYS A 347 -9.53 2.96 9.21
N ASN A 348 -9.19 3.23 7.96
CA ASN A 348 -8.89 4.58 7.49
C ASN A 348 -10.10 5.30 6.87
N ARG A 349 -11.31 4.74 7.00
CA ARG A 349 -12.52 5.26 6.34
C ARG A 349 -12.73 6.74 6.65
N PRO A 350 -13.04 7.58 5.65
CA PRO A 350 -13.41 8.97 5.88
C PRO A 350 -14.62 9.05 6.80
N SER A 351 -14.53 9.90 7.83
CA SER A 351 -15.58 10.02 8.86
C SER A 351 -16.80 10.79 8.35
N LEU A 352 -16.65 11.60 7.30
CA LEU A 352 -17.70 12.46 6.77
C LEU A 352 -18.11 12.01 5.36
N VAL A 353 -19.41 11.98 5.09
CA VAL A 353 -19.96 11.63 3.76
C VAL A 353 -19.42 12.59 2.68
N CYS A 354 -19.26 13.88 2.99
CA CYS A 354 -18.67 14.85 2.06
C CYS A 354 -17.26 14.43 1.60
N GLN A 355 -16.45 13.83 2.48
CA GLN A 355 -15.12 13.34 2.13
C GLN A 355 -15.18 12.14 1.18
N TRP A 356 -16.15 11.23 1.38
CA TRP A 356 -16.42 10.15 0.43
C TRP A 356 -16.81 10.67 -0.95
N ILE A 357 -17.64 11.71 -1.01
CA ILE A 357 -18.03 12.34 -2.27
C ILE A 357 -16.80 12.93 -2.97
N VAL A 358 -15.90 13.63 -2.26
CA VAL A 358 -14.63 14.11 -2.84
C VAL A 358 -13.84 12.95 -3.45
N VAL A 359 -13.66 11.86 -2.70
CA VAL A 359 -12.88 10.70 -3.13
C VAL A 359 -13.47 10.10 -4.41
N ILE A 360 -14.77 9.83 -4.44
CA ILE A 360 -15.42 9.21 -5.60
C ILE A 360 -15.40 10.13 -6.83
N ILE A 361 -15.77 11.42 -6.67
CA ILE A 361 -15.80 12.38 -7.78
C ILE A 361 -14.40 12.63 -8.33
N SER A 362 -13.35 12.54 -7.51
CA SER A 362 -11.97 12.69 -7.98
C SER A 362 -11.46 11.43 -8.68
N ILE A 363 -11.82 10.24 -8.19
CA ILE A 363 -11.25 8.98 -8.70
C ILE A 363 -11.97 8.49 -9.95
N ALA A 364 -13.30 8.61 -10.02
CA ALA A 364 -14.07 8.04 -11.13
C ALA A 364 -13.67 8.59 -12.51
N PRO A 365 -13.48 9.92 -12.69
CA PRO A 365 -12.99 10.46 -13.96
C PRO A 365 -11.57 10.00 -14.30
N VAL A 366 -10.69 9.87 -13.30
CA VAL A 366 -9.31 9.40 -13.51
C VAL A 366 -9.31 7.93 -13.92
N ALA A 367 -10.15 7.10 -13.30
CA ALA A 367 -10.32 5.70 -13.69
C ALA A 367 -10.81 5.59 -15.13
N PHE A 368 -11.78 6.42 -15.53
CA PHE A 368 -12.25 6.48 -16.90
C PHE A 368 -11.14 6.90 -17.88
N LEU A 369 -10.39 7.97 -17.57
CA LEU A 369 -9.27 8.43 -18.40
C LEU A 369 -8.22 7.32 -18.58
N VAL A 370 -7.84 6.65 -17.49
CA VAL A 370 -6.87 5.56 -17.57
C VAL A 370 -7.41 4.40 -18.40
N MET A 371 -8.65 3.95 -18.17
CA MET A 371 -9.17 2.75 -18.83
C MET A 371 -9.50 2.93 -20.31
N PHE A 372 -9.94 4.12 -20.73
CA PHE A 372 -10.38 4.35 -22.11
C PHE A 372 -9.38 5.17 -22.92
N ILE A 373 -8.87 6.26 -22.34
CA ILE A 373 -8.03 7.20 -23.09
C ILE A 373 -6.60 6.69 -23.22
N THR A 374 -6.04 6.00 -22.22
CA THR A 374 -4.65 5.52 -22.33
C THR A 374 -4.47 4.39 -23.34
N PRO A 375 -5.37 3.38 -23.47
CA PRO A 375 -5.28 2.42 -24.57
C PRO A 375 -5.46 3.06 -25.94
N MET A 376 -6.40 4.00 -26.06
CA MET A 376 -6.62 4.76 -27.29
C MET A 376 -5.35 5.54 -27.69
N PHE A 377 -4.71 6.20 -26.72
CA PHE A 377 -3.48 6.94 -26.94
C PHE A 377 -2.31 6.02 -27.29
N ALA A 378 -2.21 4.84 -26.66
CA ALA A 378 -1.21 3.84 -26.98
C ALA A 378 -1.35 3.36 -28.43
N HIS A 379 -2.58 3.07 -28.86
CA HIS A 379 -2.87 2.67 -30.23
C HIS A 379 -2.55 3.80 -31.23
N ALA A 380 -2.88 5.05 -30.89
CA ALA A 380 -2.57 6.22 -31.73
C ALA A 380 -1.06 6.47 -31.91
N ILE A 381 -0.24 6.13 -30.92
CA ILE A 381 1.24 6.16 -31.02
C ILE A 381 1.78 4.97 -31.84
N GLY A 382 0.93 3.99 -32.15
CA GLY A 382 1.21 2.84 -33.00
C GLY A 382 1.56 1.56 -32.24
N CYS A 383 1.32 1.48 -30.93
CA CYS A 383 1.42 0.19 -30.21
C CYS A 383 0.48 -0.84 -30.84
N THR A 384 0.86 -2.12 -30.80
CA THR A 384 -0.05 -3.20 -31.25
C THR A 384 -1.33 -3.20 -30.42
N PRO A 385 -2.45 -3.75 -30.94
CA PRO A 385 -3.69 -3.80 -30.17
C PRO A 385 -3.55 -4.54 -28.83
N ASP A 386 -2.81 -5.66 -28.82
CA ASP A 386 -2.53 -6.43 -27.62
C ASP A 386 -1.79 -5.60 -26.55
N ASP A 387 -0.73 -4.87 -26.95
CA ASP A 387 0.04 -4.03 -26.03
C ASP A 387 -0.70 -2.75 -25.63
N SER A 388 -1.63 -2.27 -26.49
CA SER A 388 -2.47 -1.11 -26.20
C SER A 388 -3.48 -1.42 -25.09
N LEU A 389 -4.05 -2.63 -25.06
CA LEU A 389 -4.98 -3.06 -24.01
C LEU A 389 -4.36 -3.06 -22.61
N VAL A 390 -3.06 -3.33 -22.52
CA VAL A 390 -2.32 -3.40 -21.26
C VAL A 390 -2.48 -2.11 -20.44
N TRP A 391 -2.50 -0.96 -21.12
CA TRP A 391 -2.57 0.38 -20.52
C TRP A 391 -3.83 0.62 -19.70
N SER A 392 -4.92 -0.07 -20.01
CA SER A 392 -6.20 0.05 -19.28
C SER A 392 -6.08 -0.30 -17.79
N SER A 393 -5.07 -1.10 -17.44
CA SER A 393 -4.85 -1.63 -16.09
C SER A 393 -3.63 -1.03 -15.39
N ARG A 394 -2.97 -0.02 -15.97
CA ARG A 394 -1.69 0.48 -15.46
C ARG A 394 -1.70 1.02 -14.02
N SER A 395 -2.84 1.56 -13.59
CA SER A 395 -3.00 2.29 -12.33
C SER A 395 -3.66 1.47 -11.22
N VAL A 396 -4.00 0.20 -11.49
CA VAL A 396 -4.50 -0.73 -10.47
C VAL A 396 -3.33 -1.51 -9.88
N THR A 397 -3.54 -2.19 -8.75
CA THR A 397 -2.55 -3.14 -8.22
C THR A 397 -2.41 -4.34 -9.15
N THR A 398 -1.22 -4.96 -9.18
CA THR A 398 -0.91 -6.08 -10.09
C THR A 398 -1.96 -7.18 -10.06
N ALA A 399 -2.46 -7.53 -8.87
CA ALA A 399 -3.48 -8.56 -8.74
C ALA A 399 -4.79 -8.22 -9.47
N ILE A 400 -5.22 -6.97 -9.35
CA ILE A 400 -6.41 -6.46 -10.05
C ILE A 400 -6.12 -6.34 -11.54
N GLY A 401 -4.91 -5.89 -11.89
CA GLY A 401 -4.48 -5.71 -13.27
C GLY A 401 -4.44 -7.01 -14.05
N ILE A 402 -3.91 -8.09 -13.47
CA ILE A 402 -3.89 -9.42 -14.09
C ILE A 402 -5.31 -9.88 -14.42
N VAL A 403 -6.28 -9.64 -13.53
CA VAL A 403 -7.68 -9.97 -13.81
C VAL A 403 -8.22 -9.13 -14.96
N ILE A 404 -8.06 -7.80 -14.90
CA ILE A 404 -8.54 -6.90 -15.97
C ILE A 404 -7.92 -7.32 -17.30
N GLY A 405 -6.61 -7.57 -17.32
CA GLY A 405 -5.86 -8.07 -18.46
C GLY A 405 -6.43 -9.38 -18.99
N ARG A 406 -6.74 -10.35 -18.12
CA ARG A 406 -7.37 -11.62 -18.52
C ARG A 406 -8.75 -11.42 -19.14
N VAL A 407 -9.57 -10.53 -18.59
CA VAL A 407 -10.91 -10.24 -19.13
C VAL A 407 -10.83 -9.54 -20.49
N LEU A 408 -9.87 -8.62 -20.63
CA LEU A 408 -9.64 -7.88 -21.87
C LEU A 408 -8.86 -8.68 -22.92
N GLY A 409 -8.15 -9.74 -22.53
CA GLY A 409 -7.27 -10.51 -23.43
C GLY A 409 -5.85 -9.95 -23.56
N ALA A 410 -5.43 -9.04 -22.67
CA ALA A 410 -4.09 -8.47 -22.67
C ALA A 410 -3.04 -9.45 -22.15
N ASN A 411 -1.78 -9.28 -22.58
CA ASN A 411 -0.67 -10.07 -22.06
C ASN A 411 -0.42 -9.76 -20.56
N GLN A 412 -0.67 -10.75 -19.69
CA GLN A 412 -0.63 -10.60 -18.22
C GLN A 412 0.76 -10.26 -17.68
N SER A 413 1.82 -10.72 -18.35
CA SER A 413 3.19 -10.43 -17.93
C SER A 413 3.56 -8.98 -18.23
N VAL A 414 3.16 -8.47 -19.40
CA VAL A 414 3.36 -7.05 -19.76
C VAL A 414 2.52 -6.15 -18.85
N VAL A 415 1.27 -6.52 -18.56
CA VAL A 415 0.40 -5.84 -17.57
C VAL A 415 1.11 -5.68 -16.24
N THR A 416 1.65 -6.78 -15.72
CA THR A 416 2.35 -6.77 -14.44
C THR A 416 3.53 -5.81 -14.46
N CYS A 417 4.34 -5.84 -15.53
CA CYS A 417 5.53 -5.00 -15.63
C CYS A 417 5.18 -3.52 -15.66
N ILE A 418 4.18 -3.12 -16.45
CA ILE A 418 3.74 -1.71 -16.51
C ILE A 418 3.21 -1.26 -15.14
N ILE A 419 2.44 -2.10 -14.45
CA ILE A 419 1.90 -1.76 -13.12
C ILE A 419 3.03 -1.61 -12.10
N VAL A 420 3.96 -2.56 -12.01
CA VAL A 420 5.09 -2.49 -11.08
C VAL A 420 5.90 -1.23 -11.35
N PHE A 421 6.21 -0.94 -12.62
CA PHE A 421 6.92 0.27 -13.01
C PHE A 421 6.16 1.55 -12.64
N THR A 422 4.84 1.59 -12.87
CA THR A 422 3.95 2.69 -12.45
C THR A 422 4.02 2.91 -10.93
N GLY A 423 3.95 1.82 -10.16
CA GLY A 423 4.08 1.83 -8.71
C GLY A 423 5.36 2.49 -8.24
N ILE A 424 6.48 2.10 -8.83
CA ILE A 424 7.81 2.58 -8.49
C ILE A 424 7.97 4.08 -8.80
N MET A 425 7.34 4.56 -9.86
CA MET A 425 7.43 5.98 -10.23
C MET A 425 6.80 6.94 -9.22
N GLY A 426 5.80 6.49 -8.45
CA GLY A 426 5.16 7.31 -7.41
C GLY A 426 6.14 7.86 -6.38
N PRO A 427 6.85 7.01 -5.62
CA PRO A 427 7.84 7.46 -4.64
C PRO A 427 8.98 8.28 -5.26
N ILE A 428 9.36 8.00 -6.52
CA ILE A 428 10.46 8.68 -7.21
C ILE A 428 10.05 10.09 -7.65
N PHE A 429 8.94 10.22 -8.39
CA PHE A 429 8.52 11.48 -9.01
C PHE A 429 7.42 12.22 -8.25
N GLY A 430 6.65 11.54 -7.41
CA GLY A 430 5.53 12.11 -6.66
C GLY A 430 5.90 13.36 -5.85
N PRO A 431 6.95 13.35 -5.02
CA PRO A 431 7.38 14.54 -4.28
C PRO A 431 7.72 15.74 -5.19
N ILE A 432 8.35 15.47 -6.34
CA ILE A 432 8.71 16.50 -7.33
C ILE A 432 7.44 17.07 -7.98
N LEU A 433 6.50 16.21 -8.37
CA LEU A 433 5.25 16.60 -9.00
C LEU A 433 4.32 17.37 -8.06
N PHE A 434 4.29 17.01 -6.77
CA PHE A 434 3.56 17.79 -5.76
C PHE A 434 4.15 19.18 -5.56
N LYS A 435 5.48 19.31 -5.62
CA LYS A 435 6.14 20.62 -5.57
C LYS A 435 5.81 21.48 -6.80
N ILE A 436 5.80 20.89 -7.99
CA ILE A 436 5.41 21.57 -9.25
C ILE A 436 3.96 22.05 -9.19
N THR A 437 3.05 21.20 -8.72
CA THR A 437 1.62 21.52 -8.58
C THR A 437 1.29 22.36 -7.33
N ARG A 438 2.31 22.75 -6.55
CA ARG A 438 2.20 23.56 -5.32
C ARG A 438 1.21 22.97 -4.31
N VAL A 439 1.24 21.64 -4.15
CA VAL A 439 0.50 20.95 -3.09
C VAL A 439 1.25 21.14 -1.78
N LYS A 440 0.53 21.55 -0.74
CA LYS A 440 1.09 21.71 0.60
C LYS A 440 1.28 20.35 1.26
N GLU A 441 2.29 20.21 2.12
CA GLU A 441 2.64 18.93 2.75
C GLU A 441 1.57 18.43 3.76
N ASP A 442 0.79 19.35 4.33
CA ASP A 442 -0.33 19.07 5.23
C ASP A 442 -1.58 18.56 4.49
N ASP A 443 -1.61 18.65 3.15
CA ASP A 443 -2.73 18.21 2.33
C ASP A 443 -2.76 16.70 2.11
N TYR A 444 -3.06 15.96 3.18
CA TYR A 444 -3.08 14.50 3.19
C TYR A 444 -4.10 13.89 2.23
N MET A 445 -5.20 14.59 1.92
CA MET A 445 -6.24 14.09 1.03
C MET A 445 -5.80 14.16 -0.43
N THR A 446 -5.22 15.28 -0.87
CA THR A 446 -4.70 15.42 -2.23
C THR A 446 -3.50 14.51 -2.46
N ILE A 447 -2.56 14.47 -1.51
CA ILE A 447 -1.38 13.60 -1.58
C ILE A 447 -1.81 12.14 -1.62
N GLY A 448 -2.70 11.73 -0.70
CA GLY A 448 -3.17 10.36 -0.60
C GLY A 448 -3.90 9.90 -1.85
N ILE A 449 -4.93 10.63 -2.31
CA ILE A 449 -5.72 10.21 -3.48
C ILE A 449 -4.83 10.13 -4.73
N THR A 450 -3.97 11.13 -4.96
CA THR A 450 -3.11 11.15 -6.15
C THR A 450 -2.07 10.02 -6.13
N MET A 451 -1.39 9.80 -4.99
CA MET A 451 -0.44 8.70 -4.86
C MET A 451 -1.12 7.34 -4.97
N GLY A 452 -2.32 7.17 -4.41
CA GLY A 452 -3.10 5.96 -4.54
C GLY A 452 -3.46 5.66 -6.00
N SER A 453 -3.96 6.65 -6.74
CA SER A 453 -4.36 6.47 -8.15
C SER A 453 -3.19 6.27 -9.13
N HIS A 454 -1.98 6.73 -8.82
CA HIS A 454 -0.83 6.65 -9.74
C HIS A 454 0.32 5.76 -9.27
N SER A 455 0.26 5.22 -8.06
CA SER A 455 1.31 4.38 -7.48
C SER A 455 0.79 3.28 -6.56
N HIS A 456 -0.53 3.22 -6.37
CA HIS A 456 -1.25 2.10 -5.76
C HIS A 456 -0.61 1.64 -4.43
N GLY A 457 -0.34 0.35 -4.28
CA GLY A 457 0.24 -0.19 -3.04
C GLY A 457 1.64 0.34 -2.73
N VAL A 458 2.47 0.53 -3.76
CA VAL A 458 3.89 0.95 -3.59
C VAL A 458 3.95 2.39 -3.07
N GLY A 459 3.15 3.29 -3.63
CA GLY A 459 3.06 4.69 -3.17
C GLY A 459 2.46 4.81 -1.78
N THR A 460 1.49 3.96 -1.47
CA THR A 460 0.93 3.86 -0.12
C THR A 460 2.01 3.46 0.89
N ALA A 461 2.81 2.42 0.60
CA ALA A 461 3.90 1.99 1.46
C ALA A 461 4.94 3.10 1.71
N TYR A 462 5.24 3.91 0.70
CA TYR A 462 6.08 5.10 0.85
C TYR A 462 5.47 6.13 1.83
N LEU A 463 4.17 6.39 1.71
CA LEU A 463 3.45 7.33 2.57
C LEU A 463 3.34 6.87 4.03
N ILE A 464 3.33 5.56 4.32
CA ILE A 464 3.29 5.06 5.71
C ILE A 464 4.38 5.69 6.57
N SER A 465 5.59 5.85 6.02
CA SER A 465 6.74 6.42 6.74
C SER A 465 6.83 7.95 6.70
N LYS A 466 6.22 8.59 5.69
CA LYS A 466 6.37 10.04 5.43
C LYS A 466 5.15 10.85 5.86
N ASN A 467 3.95 10.35 5.59
CA ASN A 467 2.68 10.97 5.94
C ASN A 467 1.62 9.88 6.18
N PRO A 468 1.52 9.35 7.42
CA PRO A 468 0.62 8.24 7.76
C PRO A 468 -0.85 8.54 7.46
N LYS A 469 -1.29 9.80 7.64
CA LYS A 469 -2.66 10.23 7.32
C LYS A 469 -2.92 10.13 5.81
N ALA A 470 -1.98 10.56 4.98
CA ALA A 470 -2.07 10.45 3.52
C ALA A 470 -2.05 8.97 3.06
N SER A 471 -1.32 8.11 3.75
CA SER A 471 -1.31 6.67 3.48
C SER A 471 -2.69 6.02 3.62
N GLY A 472 -3.46 6.41 4.63
CA GLY A 472 -4.84 5.95 4.80
C GLY A 472 -5.71 6.31 3.59
N MET A 473 -5.66 7.58 3.18
CA MET A 473 -6.39 8.07 1.99
C MET A 473 -5.92 7.40 0.69
N SER A 474 -4.62 7.15 0.55
CA SER A 474 -4.03 6.44 -0.59
C SER A 474 -4.57 5.00 -0.69
N SER A 475 -4.66 4.31 0.44
CA SER A 475 -5.19 2.95 0.52
C SER A 475 -6.63 2.85 0.00
N ILE A 476 -7.47 3.80 0.41
CA ILE A 476 -8.86 3.90 -0.05
C ILE A 476 -8.91 4.23 -1.53
N ALA A 477 -8.08 5.18 -1.97
CA ALA A 477 -8.12 5.66 -3.35
C ALA A 477 -7.79 4.56 -4.36
N PHE A 478 -6.72 3.80 -4.14
CA PHE A 478 -6.38 2.72 -5.07
C PHE A 478 -7.35 1.53 -4.96
N ALA A 479 -7.94 1.27 -3.80
CA ALA A 479 -8.96 0.23 -3.65
C ALA A 479 -10.21 0.56 -4.47
N ILE A 480 -10.72 1.80 -4.36
CA ILE A 480 -11.86 2.28 -5.15
C ILE A 480 -11.52 2.31 -6.65
N PHE A 481 -10.34 2.83 -7.00
CA PHE A 481 -9.87 2.85 -8.39
C PHE A 481 -9.83 1.43 -8.97
N GLY A 482 -9.29 0.47 -8.23
CA GLY A 482 -9.26 -0.95 -8.59
C GLY A 482 -10.66 -1.56 -8.75
N THR A 483 -11.57 -1.28 -7.82
CA THR A 483 -12.97 -1.72 -7.92
C THR A 483 -13.66 -1.17 -9.16
N LEU A 484 -13.53 0.13 -9.44
CA LEU A 484 -14.06 0.73 -10.67
C LEU A 484 -13.45 0.08 -11.91
N GLY A 485 -12.13 -0.17 -11.89
CA GLY A 485 -11.40 -0.86 -12.94
C GLY A 485 -12.01 -2.22 -13.30
N VAL A 486 -12.24 -3.03 -12.27
CA VAL A 486 -12.85 -4.36 -12.44
C VAL A 486 -14.28 -4.27 -12.95
N VAL A 487 -15.10 -3.36 -12.40
CA VAL A 487 -16.50 -3.20 -12.81
C VAL A 487 -16.56 -2.82 -14.28
N VAL A 488 -15.76 -1.84 -14.71
CA VAL A 488 -15.70 -1.41 -16.12
C VAL A 488 -15.23 -2.54 -17.02
N ALA A 489 -14.18 -3.28 -16.64
CA ALA A 489 -13.68 -4.40 -17.44
C ALA A 489 -14.69 -5.57 -17.54
N SER A 490 -15.51 -5.76 -16.50
CA SER A 490 -16.48 -6.87 -16.42
C SER A 490 -17.77 -6.59 -17.19
N ILE A 491 -18.12 -5.33 -17.44
CA ILE A 491 -19.31 -4.96 -18.23
C ILE A 491 -18.98 -5.13 -19.73
N PRO A 492 -19.66 -6.03 -20.46
CA PRO A 492 -19.30 -6.34 -21.85
C PRO A 492 -19.28 -5.13 -22.77
N ALA A 493 -20.30 -4.26 -22.68
CA ALA A 493 -20.37 -3.06 -23.50
C ALA A 493 -19.17 -2.11 -23.32
N LEU A 494 -18.65 -2.01 -22.09
CA LEU A 494 -17.49 -1.17 -21.78
C LEU A 494 -16.18 -1.87 -22.17
N SER A 495 -16.06 -3.16 -21.87
CA SER A 495 -14.93 -4.02 -22.28
C SER A 495 -14.71 -4.01 -23.80
N ASP A 496 -15.79 -4.20 -24.57
CA ASP A 496 -15.75 -4.17 -26.03
C ASP A 496 -15.40 -2.78 -26.57
N THR A 497 -15.83 -1.71 -25.88
CA THR A 497 -15.42 -0.35 -26.23
C THR A 497 -13.92 -0.15 -26.02
N ILE A 498 -13.34 -0.65 -24.92
CA ILE A 498 -11.89 -0.59 -24.68
C ILE A 498 -11.11 -1.38 -25.74
N LYS A 499 -11.61 -2.56 -26.15
CA LYS A 499 -11.04 -3.36 -27.23
C LYS A 499 -11.06 -2.61 -28.56
N ARG A 500 -12.18 -2.00 -28.94
CA ARG A 500 -12.27 -1.18 -30.16
C ARG A 500 -11.32 0.01 -30.13
N LEU A 501 -11.22 0.70 -28.99
CA LEU A 501 -10.31 1.85 -28.82
C LEU A 501 -8.83 1.45 -28.89
N SER A 502 -8.50 0.20 -28.57
CA SER A 502 -7.14 -0.34 -28.68
C SER A 502 -6.83 -0.92 -30.06
N GLY A 503 -7.79 -0.96 -30.99
CA GLY A 503 -7.59 -1.37 -32.38
C GLY A 503 -8.08 -2.77 -32.73
N PHE A 504 -8.94 -3.38 -31.91
CA PHE A 504 -9.63 -4.66 -32.22
C PHE A 504 -10.96 -4.49 -32.94
#